data_AF-A0A0Q7MSL7-F1
#
_entry.id   AF-A0A0Q7MSL7-F1
#
_cell.length_a   1.000
_cell.length_b   1.000
_cell.length_c   1.000
_cell.angle_alpha   90.00
_cell.angle_beta   90.00
_cell.angle_gamma   90.00
#
_symmetry.space_group_name_H-M   'P 1'
#
loop_
_entity.id
_entity.type
_entity.pdbx_description
1 polymer ?
#
loop_
_entity_poly.entity_id
_entity_poly.type
_entity_poly.pdbx_seq_one_letter_code
_entity_poly.pdbx_strand_id
1 'polypeptide(L)'
;MSRRIKGLVEFEDDRGAVVRYLRHPHGGGLVSPGAHVHEGAWLAETTYVEAGAVVHDGARVGPGSWVDVDVVVGAGAVVGSNVHVGAGTRVGAGAHVGAGARIGARVSIQERASVHADQVVPDGATVAASGRGRRSGYGRAA
;
A
#
# COMPACT_ATOMS: atom_id res chain seq x y z
N MET A 1 22.97 25.39 -12.95
CA MET A 1 23.46 24.06 -12.51
C MET A 1 22.27 23.27 -11.98
N SER A 2 21.84 22.21 -12.67
CA SER A 2 20.74 21.35 -12.21
C SER A 2 21.21 20.55 -10.99
N ARG A 3 20.55 20.75 -9.83
CA ARG A 3 20.88 20.03 -8.60
C ARG A 3 20.31 18.62 -8.72
N ARG A 4 21.18 17.61 -8.90
CA ARG A 4 20.79 16.19 -8.96
C ARG A 4 20.19 15.78 -7.62
N ILE A 5 18.87 15.53 -7.58
CA ILE A 5 18.19 15.03 -6.38
C ILE A 5 18.55 13.55 -6.22
N LYS A 6 19.13 13.19 -5.08
CA LYS A 6 19.51 11.80 -4.79
C LYS A 6 18.25 10.93 -4.72
N GLY A 7 18.25 9.81 -5.44
CA GLY A 7 17.13 8.86 -5.44
C GLY A 7 15.96 9.25 -6.35
N LEU A 8 16.07 10.32 -7.16
CA LEU A 8 15.11 10.65 -8.20
C LEU A 8 15.09 9.58 -9.29
N VAL A 9 13.90 9.10 -9.60
CA VAL A 9 13.61 8.19 -10.71
C VAL A 9 12.56 8.86 -11.59
N GLU A 10 12.81 8.92 -12.89
CA GLU A 10 11.91 9.52 -13.87
C GLU A 10 11.41 8.43 -14.81
N PHE A 11 10.10 8.40 -15.03
CA PHE A 11 9.44 7.52 -15.99
C PHE A 11 8.77 8.39 -17.04
N GLU A 12 8.95 8.06 -18.32
CA GLU A 12 8.27 8.72 -19.43
C GLU A 12 7.13 7.80 -19.91
N ASP A 13 5.92 8.34 -20.03
CA ASP A 13 4.80 7.62 -20.64
C ASP A 13 4.83 7.68 -22.18
N ASP A 14 3.96 6.92 -22.84
CA ASP A 14 3.88 6.87 -24.31
C ASP A 14 3.52 8.22 -24.97
N ARG A 15 3.12 9.22 -24.17
CA ARG A 15 2.77 10.58 -24.61
C ARG A 15 3.89 11.59 -24.32
N GLY A 16 5.04 11.13 -23.81
CA GLY A 16 6.18 11.96 -23.44
C GLY A 16 6.02 12.68 -22.10
N ALA A 17 4.99 12.34 -21.30
CA ALA A 17 4.83 12.91 -19.98
C ALA A 17 5.78 12.22 -19.00
N VAL A 18 6.56 13.03 -18.28
CA VAL A 18 7.53 12.55 -17.30
C VAL A 18 6.94 12.55 -15.90
N VAL A 19 6.81 11.38 -15.30
CA VAL A 19 6.46 11.18 -13.90
C VAL A 19 7.73 11.00 -13.08
N ARG A 20 7.79 11.62 -11.90
CA ARG A 20 8.95 11.61 -11.02
C ARG A 20 8.61 10.91 -9.73
N TYR A 21 9.48 10.03 -9.27
CA TYR A 21 9.41 9.37 -7.97
C TYR A 21 10.72 9.56 -7.22
N LEU A 22 10.65 9.49 -5.89
CA LEU A 22 11.82 9.45 -5.02
C LEU A 22 11.92 8.09 -4.37
N ARG A 23 13.13 7.54 -4.29
CA ARG A 23 13.38 6.34 -3.48
C ARG A 23 13.27 6.64 -1.99
N HIS A 24 12.45 5.87 -1.30
CA HIS A 24 12.39 5.89 0.15
C HIS A 24 13.72 5.40 0.76
N PRO A 25 14.28 6.07 1.79
CA PRO A 25 15.56 5.68 2.39
C PRO A 25 15.57 4.27 2.97
N HIS A 26 14.41 3.76 3.37
CA HIS A 26 14.25 2.41 3.90
C HIS A 26 13.52 1.51 2.91
N GLY A 27 14.25 0.54 2.36
CA GLY A 27 13.77 -0.47 1.42
C GLY A 27 13.81 -0.03 -0.06
N GLY A 28 13.89 1.27 -0.37
CA GLY A 28 14.12 1.78 -1.71
C GLY A 28 12.88 1.91 -2.61
N GLY A 29 11.66 1.68 -2.08
CA GLY A 29 10.41 1.84 -2.81
C GLY A 29 10.21 3.25 -3.41
N LEU A 30 9.43 3.33 -4.49
CA LEU A 30 9.19 4.54 -5.25
C LEU A 30 8.02 5.32 -4.68
N VAL A 31 8.28 6.55 -4.27
CA VAL A 31 7.31 7.43 -3.61
C VAL A 31 7.03 8.63 -4.49
N SER A 32 5.76 8.82 -4.85
CA SER A 32 5.31 10.00 -5.58
C SER A 32 5.55 11.27 -4.74
N PRO A 33 5.94 12.40 -5.34
CA PRO A 33 6.15 13.67 -4.62
C PRO A 33 4.93 14.16 -3.83
N GLY A 34 3.73 13.72 -4.21
CA GLY A 34 2.48 14.03 -3.49
C GLY A 34 2.13 13.07 -2.35
N ALA A 35 2.93 12.02 -2.13
CA ALA A 35 2.72 11.05 -1.06
C ALA A 35 3.47 11.44 0.21
N HIS A 36 2.94 11.05 1.37
CA HIS A 36 3.56 11.24 2.67
C HIS A 36 3.93 9.88 3.27
N VAL A 37 5.22 9.57 3.31
CA VAL A 37 5.73 8.32 3.87
C VAL A 37 6.60 8.63 5.07
N HIS A 38 6.28 8.04 6.22
CA HIS A 38 7.06 8.19 7.44
C HIS A 38 8.45 7.56 7.29
N GLU A 39 9.49 8.18 7.85
CA GLU A 39 10.87 7.67 7.75
C GLU A 39 11.05 6.26 8.33
N GLY A 40 10.30 5.92 9.37
CA GLY A 40 10.32 4.58 9.98
C GLY A 40 9.54 3.51 9.20
N ALA A 41 8.85 3.86 8.11
CA ALA A 41 8.22 2.88 7.24
C ALA A 41 9.26 2.15 6.38
N TRP A 42 8.99 0.91 6.01
CA TRP A 42 9.83 0.14 5.09
C TRP A 42 9.05 -0.19 3.82
N LEU A 43 9.55 0.28 2.67
CA LEU A 43 8.95 0.05 1.36
C LEU A 43 9.92 -0.74 0.51
N ALA A 44 9.59 -1.98 0.13
CA ALA A 44 10.44 -2.78 -0.74
C ALA A 44 10.76 -2.05 -2.05
N GLU A 45 11.90 -2.35 -2.65
CA GLU A 45 12.47 -1.62 -3.79
C GLU A 45 11.52 -1.43 -4.98
N THR A 46 10.63 -2.41 -5.21
CA THR A 46 9.65 -2.43 -6.30
C THR A 46 8.24 -2.03 -5.87
N THR A 47 8.09 -1.46 -4.68
CA THR A 47 6.83 -0.87 -4.20
C THR A 47 6.60 0.48 -4.87
N TYR A 48 5.36 0.75 -5.27
CA TYR A 48 4.92 2.06 -5.73
C TYR A 48 3.95 2.67 -4.72
N VAL A 49 4.16 3.95 -4.39
CA VAL A 49 3.28 4.73 -3.52
C VAL A 49 2.86 5.99 -4.26
N GLU A 50 1.57 6.10 -4.54
CA GLU A 50 0.98 7.16 -5.36
C GLU A 50 0.64 8.43 -4.60
N ALA A 51 0.39 9.50 -5.35
CA ALA A 51 0.09 10.81 -4.80
C ALA A 51 -1.10 10.78 -3.82
N GLY A 52 -1.01 11.56 -2.74
CA GLY A 52 -2.03 11.60 -1.70
C GLY A 52 -1.98 10.42 -0.71
N ALA A 53 -1.27 9.34 -1.02
CA ALA A 53 -1.12 8.23 -0.10
C ALA A 53 -0.34 8.64 1.16
N VAL A 54 -0.73 8.07 2.30
CA VAL A 54 -0.09 8.27 3.61
C VAL A 54 0.33 6.92 4.17
N VAL A 55 1.63 6.72 4.38
CA VAL A 55 2.19 5.51 4.99
C VAL A 55 2.81 5.87 6.33
N HIS A 56 2.21 5.35 7.40
CA HIS A 56 2.58 5.67 8.78
C HIS A 56 3.80 4.90 9.29
N ASP A 57 4.28 5.32 10.45
CA ASP A 57 5.45 4.75 11.11
C ASP A 57 5.39 3.22 11.30
N GLY A 58 6.53 2.56 11.09
CA GLY A 58 6.68 1.12 11.22
C GLY A 58 5.88 0.27 10.22
N ALA A 59 5.11 0.88 9.32
CA ALA A 59 4.40 0.15 8.26
C ALA A 59 5.40 -0.53 7.31
N ARG A 60 5.05 -1.70 6.80
CA ARG A 60 5.87 -2.50 5.88
C ARG A 60 5.08 -2.85 4.64
N VAL A 61 5.61 -2.51 3.48
CA VAL A 61 4.99 -2.85 2.19
C VAL A 61 5.95 -3.70 1.36
N GLY A 62 5.47 -4.87 0.97
CA GLY A 62 6.24 -5.88 0.24
C GLY A 62 6.49 -5.54 -1.23
N PRO A 63 7.43 -6.26 -1.87
CA PRO A 63 7.80 -6.03 -3.26
C PRO A 63 6.64 -6.26 -4.22
N GLY A 64 6.62 -5.49 -5.32
CA GLY A 64 5.60 -5.58 -6.36
C GLY A 64 4.22 -5.05 -5.93
N SER A 65 4.11 -4.46 -4.75
CA SER A 65 2.86 -3.90 -4.25
C SER A 65 2.67 -2.46 -4.70
N TRP A 66 1.41 -2.10 -4.95
CA TRP A 66 0.98 -0.77 -5.37
C TRP A 66 0.04 -0.19 -4.31
N VAL A 67 0.49 0.89 -3.67
CA VAL A 67 -0.32 1.74 -2.79
C VAL A 67 -0.86 2.90 -3.63
N ASP A 68 -2.13 2.81 -3.99
CA ASP A 68 -2.79 3.73 -4.94
C ASP A 68 -3.07 5.11 -4.31
N VAL A 69 -3.64 6.02 -5.10
CA VAL A 69 -3.91 7.40 -4.68
C VAL A 69 -4.78 7.46 -3.43
N ASP A 70 -4.46 8.41 -2.55
CA ASP A 70 -5.21 8.67 -1.31
C ASP A 70 -5.37 7.47 -0.35
N VAL A 71 -4.54 6.43 -0.50
CA VAL A 71 -4.53 5.28 0.42
C VAL A 71 -3.87 5.65 1.74
N VAL A 72 -4.44 5.18 2.85
CA VAL A 72 -3.81 5.30 4.18
C VAL A 72 -3.33 3.92 4.63
N VAL A 73 -2.03 3.77 4.89
CA VAL A 73 -1.44 2.58 5.51
C VAL A 73 -1.08 2.91 6.95
N GLY A 74 -1.84 2.37 7.90
CA GLY A 74 -1.73 2.64 9.33
C GLY A 74 -0.41 2.17 9.95
N ALA A 75 -0.09 2.71 11.12
CA ALA A 75 1.16 2.43 11.81
C ALA A 75 1.34 0.93 12.08
N GLY A 76 2.54 0.41 11.79
CA GLY A 76 2.86 -1.00 11.96
C GLY A 76 2.06 -1.98 11.09
N ALA A 77 1.24 -1.50 10.14
CA ALA A 77 0.52 -2.38 9.22
C ALA A 77 1.51 -3.10 8.29
N VAL A 78 1.16 -4.33 7.91
CA VAL A 78 1.97 -5.16 7.02
C VAL A 78 1.16 -5.44 5.77
N VAL A 79 1.64 -4.95 4.64
CA VAL A 79 1.15 -5.27 3.31
C VAL A 79 2.14 -6.23 2.66
N GLY A 80 1.67 -7.42 2.30
CA GLY A 80 2.48 -8.45 1.66
C GLY A 80 2.97 -8.04 0.26
N SER A 81 3.64 -8.98 -0.42
CA SER A 81 4.10 -8.79 -1.79
C SER A 81 2.96 -8.87 -2.80
N ASN A 82 3.11 -8.20 -3.94
CA ASN A 82 2.17 -8.24 -5.07
C ASN A 82 0.72 -7.90 -4.67
N VAL A 83 0.55 -6.94 -3.77
CA VAL A 83 -0.77 -6.45 -3.34
C VAL A 83 -1.08 -5.14 -4.06
N HIS A 84 -2.28 -5.04 -4.65
CA HIS A 84 -2.84 -3.75 -5.09
C HIS A 84 -3.78 -3.25 -3.98
N VAL A 85 -3.47 -2.09 -3.41
CA VAL A 85 -4.34 -1.40 -2.45
C VAL A 85 -5.08 -0.28 -3.18
N GLY A 86 -6.34 -0.50 -3.53
CA GLY A 86 -7.09 0.41 -4.39
C GLY A 86 -7.35 1.79 -3.79
N ALA A 87 -7.53 2.78 -4.66
CA ALA A 87 -7.66 4.20 -4.31
C ALA A 87 -8.59 4.49 -3.12
N GLY A 88 -8.15 5.38 -2.22
CA GLY A 88 -8.90 5.82 -1.04
C GLY A 88 -9.14 4.75 0.04
N THR A 89 -8.50 3.58 -0.08
CA THR A 89 -8.57 2.52 0.93
C THR A 89 -7.81 2.91 2.20
N ARG A 90 -8.31 2.44 3.35
CA ARG A 90 -7.69 2.64 4.66
C ARG A 90 -7.31 1.30 5.25
N VAL A 91 -6.01 1.05 5.39
CA VAL A 91 -5.43 -0.09 6.10
C VAL A 91 -5.16 0.33 7.54
N GLY A 92 -5.88 -0.24 8.50
CA GLY A 92 -5.77 0.12 9.91
C GLY A 92 -4.40 -0.22 10.52
N ALA A 93 -4.10 0.41 11.66
CA ALA A 93 -2.86 0.16 12.39
C ALA A 93 -2.71 -1.33 12.77
N GLY A 94 -1.51 -1.88 12.54
CA GLY A 94 -1.21 -3.29 12.79
C GLY A 94 -2.02 -4.30 11.97
N ALA A 95 -2.77 -3.88 10.95
CA ALA A 95 -3.47 -4.80 10.06
C ALA A 95 -2.46 -5.60 9.21
N HIS A 96 -2.86 -6.81 8.80
CA HIS A 96 -2.07 -7.68 7.95
C HIS A 96 -2.80 -7.99 6.65
N VAL A 97 -2.22 -7.59 5.52
CA VAL A 97 -2.71 -7.92 4.19
C VAL A 97 -1.77 -8.96 3.59
N GLY A 98 -2.29 -10.16 3.36
CA GLY A 98 -1.51 -11.27 2.81
C GLY A 98 -1.02 -11.00 1.38
N ALA A 99 0.06 -11.67 0.99
CA ALA A 99 0.62 -11.56 -0.36
C ALA A 99 -0.41 -11.93 -1.43
N GLY A 100 -0.36 -11.25 -2.58
CA GLY A 100 -1.28 -11.49 -3.70
C GLY A 100 -2.73 -11.04 -3.46
N ALA A 101 -3.07 -10.52 -2.28
CA ALA A 101 -4.40 -9.99 -2.02
C ALA A 101 -4.72 -8.81 -2.96
N ARG A 102 -5.96 -8.73 -3.40
CA ARG A 102 -6.47 -7.65 -4.25
C ARG A 102 -7.48 -6.83 -3.46
N ILE A 103 -7.11 -5.62 -3.10
CA ILE A 103 -7.96 -4.73 -2.31
C ILE A 103 -8.58 -3.70 -3.25
N GLY A 104 -9.90 -3.68 -3.32
CA GLY A 104 -10.67 -2.71 -4.09
C GLY A 104 -10.51 -1.28 -3.59
N ALA A 105 -11.19 -0.35 -4.25
CA ALA A 105 -11.21 1.05 -3.86
C ALA A 105 -12.10 1.31 -2.64
N ARG A 106 -11.74 2.31 -1.81
CA ARG A 106 -12.51 2.76 -0.64
C ARG A 106 -12.81 1.64 0.37
N VAL A 107 -11.93 0.65 0.48
CA VAL A 107 -12.06 -0.42 1.48
C VAL A 107 -11.64 0.11 2.86
N SER A 108 -12.32 -0.34 3.91
CA SER A 108 -11.91 -0.10 5.30
C SER A 108 -11.42 -1.40 5.94
N ILE A 109 -10.10 -1.57 6.05
CA ILE A 109 -9.49 -2.68 6.80
C ILE A 109 -9.24 -2.17 8.22
N GLN A 110 -9.91 -2.74 9.21
CA GLN A 110 -9.82 -2.28 10.59
C GLN A 110 -8.44 -2.55 11.21
N GLU A 111 -8.16 -1.87 12.32
CA GLU A 111 -6.95 -2.12 13.11
C GLU A 111 -6.81 -3.60 13.47
N ARG A 112 -5.61 -4.15 13.28
CA ARG A 112 -5.29 -5.56 13.53
C ARG A 112 -6.15 -6.57 12.76
N ALA A 113 -6.88 -6.14 11.72
CA ALA A 113 -7.59 -7.05 10.84
C ALA A 113 -6.63 -7.82 9.94
N SER A 114 -7.07 -8.99 9.47
CA SER A 114 -6.29 -9.86 8.60
C SER A 114 -7.03 -10.13 7.30
N VAL A 115 -6.41 -9.78 6.18
CA VAL A 115 -6.80 -10.21 4.83
C VAL A 115 -5.90 -11.38 4.46
N HIS A 116 -6.50 -12.50 4.07
CA HIS A 116 -5.73 -13.69 3.66
C HIS A 116 -4.99 -13.45 2.34
N ALA A 117 -3.91 -14.22 2.12
CA ALA A 117 -3.21 -14.23 0.84
C ALA A 117 -4.18 -14.57 -0.31
N ASP A 118 -3.99 -13.94 -1.46
CA ASP A 118 -4.80 -14.06 -2.67
C ASP A 118 -6.29 -13.72 -2.50
N GLN A 119 -6.71 -13.21 -1.33
CA GLN A 119 -8.09 -12.82 -1.09
C GLN A 119 -8.42 -11.56 -1.90
N VAL A 120 -9.59 -11.57 -2.54
CA VAL A 120 -10.15 -10.40 -3.20
C VAL A 120 -11.12 -9.71 -2.24
N VAL A 121 -10.88 -8.43 -1.97
CA VAL A 121 -11.77 -7.59 -1.17
C VAL A 121 -12.42 -6.57 -2.10
N PRO A 122 -13.76 -6.60 -2.28
CA PRO A 122 -14.42 -5.73 -3.24
C PRO A 122 -14.47 -4.27 -2.76
N ASP A 123 -14.68 -3.35 -3.70
CA ASP A 123 -14.80 -1.93 -3.44
C ASP A 123 -15.81 -1.61 -2.31
N GLY A 124 -15.46 -0.66 -1.45
CA GLY A 124 -16.33 -0.22 -0.35
C GLY A 124 -16.51 -1.24 0.79
N ALA A 125 -15.89 -2.42 0.70
CA ALA A 125 -16.02 -3.43 1.76
C ALA A 125 -15.35 -2.99 3.06
N THR A 126 -15.80 -3.59 4.17
CA THR A 126 -15.15 -3.46 5.48
C THR A 126 -14.60 -4.82 5.90
N VAL A 127 -13.30 -4.88 6.20
CA VAL A 127 -12.65 -6.07 6.77
C VAL A 127 -12.52 -5.84 8.26
N ALA A 128 -13.35 -6.52 9.03
CA ALA A 128 -13.35 -6.41 10.48
C ALA A 128 -12.13 -7.11 11.10
N ALA A 129 -11.65 -6.58 12.23
CA ALA A 129 -10.70 -7.32 13.06
C ALA A 129 -11.34 -8.66 13.45
N SER A 130 -10.63 -9.77 13.25
CA SER A 130 -11.15 -11.04 13.75
C SER A 130 -11.13 -10.96 15.28
N GLY A 131 -12.32 -10.76 15.88
CA GLY A 131 -12.48 -10.99 17.31
C GLY A 131 -12.00 -12.40 17.62
N ARG A 132 -11.35 -12.62 18.77
CA ARG A 132 -11.03 -13.97 19.26
C ARG A 132 -12.27 -14.86 19.07
N GLY A 133 -12.26 -15.75 18.09
CA GLY A 133 -13.29 -16.77 17.93
C GLY A 133 -14.45 -16.54 16.96
N ARG A 134 -14.28 -15.85 15.82
CA ARG A 134 -15.23 -16.05 14.70
C ARG A 134 -14.50 -16.24 13.36
N ARG A 135 -14.64 -17.44 12.78
CA ARG A 135 -14.16 -17.77 11.43
C ARG A 135 -14.81 -16.80 10.43
N SER A 136 -13.97 -16.02 9.74
CA SER A 136 -14.40 -15.07 8.72
C SER A 136 -15.00 -15.83 7.54
N GLY A 137 -16.31 -15.64 7.34
CA GLY A 137 -17.03 -16.08 6.17
C GLY A 137 -16.87 -15.05 5.06
N TYR A 138 -15.84 -15.21 4.24
CA TYR A 138 -15.87 -14.81 2.83
C TYR A 138 -15.47 -16.06 2.04
N GLY A 139 -16.47 -16.93 1.86
CA GLY A 139 -16.36 -18.08 0.98
C GLY A 139 -16.25 -17.62 -0.47
N ARG A 140 -15.33 -18.25 -1.19
CA ARG A 140 -15.15 -18.19 -2.64
C ARG A 140 -16.51 -18.09 -3.37
N ALA A 141 -16.69 -17.06 -4.19
CA ALA A 141 -17.58 -17.16 -5.34
C ALA A 141 -16.83 -17.96 -6.43
N ALA A 142 -17.56 -18.91 -7.02
CA ALA A 142 -17.10 -19.87 -8.02
C ALA A 142 -16.56 -19.23 -9.29
#